data_AF-A0A550D1Q4-F1
#
_entry.id   AF-A0A550D1Q4-F1
#
_cell.length_a   1.000
_cell.length_b   1.000
_cell.length_c   1.000
_cell.angle_alpha   90.00
_cell.angle_beta   90.00
_cell.angle_gamma   90.00
#
_symmetry.space_group_name_H-M   'P 1'
#
loop_
_entity.id
_entity.type
_entity.pdbx_description
1 polymer ?
#
loop_
_entity_poly.entity_id
_entity_poly.type
_entity_poly.pdbx_seq_one_letter_code
_entity_poly.pdbx_strand_id
1 'polypeptide(L)'
;QNSILTYDIINPHYGRAKDEYDVQPVPVKFLAINEGVKFKTFIAFDKEVLEECKSNLKESVTITLLRALILSMKSGWGRRTSRGYGDLELLEVNQTCP
;
A
#
# COMPACT_ATOMS: atom_id res chain seq x y z
N GLN A 1 -24.26 -8.89 -0.14
CA GLN A 1 -23.56 -8.55 1.12
C GLN A 1 -22.08 -8.49 0.78
N ASN A 2 -21.46 -7.30 0.77
CA ASN A 2 -20.02 -7.20 0.50
C ASN A 2 -19.27 -7.45 1.81
N SER A 3 -18.64 -8.62 1.93
CA SER A 3 -17.74 -8.91 3.04
C SER A 3 -16.47 -8.07 2.89
N ILE A 4 -15.94 -7.59 4.03
CA ILE A 4 -14.67 -6.83 4.09
C ILE A 4 -13.51 -7.71 3.61
N LEU A 5 -13.59 -9.01 3.90
CA LEU A 5 -12.57 -10.00 3.58
C LEU A 5 -13.11 -10.96 2.54
N THR A 6 -12.27 -11.32 1.58
CA THR A 6 -12.53 -12.32 0.55
C THR A 6 -11.39 -13.33 0.50
N TYR A 7 -11.68 -14.55 0.05
CA TYR A 7 -10.64 -15.54 -0.22
C TYR A 7 -10.18 -15.42 -1.65
N ASP A 8 -8.88 -15.54 -1.83
CA ASP A 8 -8.24 -15.56 -3.14
C ASP A 8 -7.18 -16.68 -3.19
N ILE A 9 -6.77 -17.07 -4.39
CA ILE A 9 -5.93 -18.24 -4.65
C ILE A 9 -4.75 -17.83 -5.52
N ILE A 10 -3.54 -18.21 -5.10
CA ILE A 10 -2.38 -18.22 -5.99
C ILE A 10 -1.95 -19.66 -6.25
N ASN A 11 -1.72 -19.98 -7.52
CA ASN A 11 -1.21 -21.27 -7.98
C ASN A 11 0.26 -21.10 -8.42
N PRO A 12 1.24 -21.13 -7.50
CA PRO A 12 2.64 -21.22 -7.90
C PRO A 12 2.88 -22.54 -8.67
N HIS A 13 3.27 -22.41 -9.94
CA HIS A 13 3.61 -23.55 -10.79
C HIS A 13 5.07 -24.00 -10.63
N TYR A 14 6.01 -23.04 -10.54
CA TYR A 14 7.46 -23.31 -10.54
C TYR A 14 8.12 -23.07 -9.18
N GLY A 15 7.42 -23.32 -8.08
CA GLY A 15 7.94 -22.99 -6.75
C GLY A 15 9.27 -23.67 -6.40
N ARG A 16 9.45 -24.92 -6.86
CA ARG A 16 10.66 -25.75 -6.64
C ARG A 16 10.98 -26.71 -7.81
N ALA A 17 10.30 -26.55 -8.95
CA ALA A 17 10.47 -27.45 -10.09
C ALA A 17 11.84 -27.22 -10.75
N LYS A 18 12.55 -28.30 -11.10
CA LYS A 18 13.83 -28.22 -11.83
C LYS A 18 13.63 -28.23 -13.34
N ASP A 19 12.59 -28.92 -13.79
CA ASP A 19 12.16 -28.99 -15.17
C ASP A 19 10.62 -28.97 -15.26
N GLU A 20 10.09 -29.01 -16.49
CA GLU A 20 8.65 -28.97 -16.74
C GLU A 20 7.90 -30.25 -16.31
N TYR A 21 8.59 -31.38 -16.15
CA TYR A 21 7.98 -32.64 -15.70
C TYR A 21 7.71 -32.65 -14.19
N ASP A 22 8.48 -31.88 -13.43
CA ASP A 22 8.33 -31.66 -11.99
C ASP A 22 7.24 -30.64 -11.63
N VAL A 23 6.61 -30.00 -12.62
CA VAL A 23 5.66 -28.91 -12.40
C VAL A 23 4.36 -29.45 -11.82
N GLN A 24 4.07 -29.05 -10.59
CA GLN A 24 2.77 -29.27 -9.96
C GLN A 24 2.26 -27.96 -9.38
N PRO A 25 1.15 -27.38 -9.89
CA PRO A 25 0.52 -26.24 -9.25
C PRO A 25 0.05 -26.62 -7.85
N VAL A 26 0.46 -25.84 -6.85
CA VAL A 26 -0.01 -26.00 -5.48
C VAL A 26 -0.90 -24.82 -5.11
N PRO A 27 -2.23 -24.94 -5.18
CA PRO A 27 -3.12 -23.83 -4.85
C PRO A 27 -2.99 -23.38 -3.40
N VAL A 28 -2.62 -22.12 -3.19
CA VAL A 28 -2.54 -21.49 -1.87
C VAL A 28 -3.69 -20.51 -1.71
N LYS A 29 -4.65 -20.87 -0.86
CA LYS A 29 -5.72 -19.97 -0.43
C LYS A 29 -5.17 -18.95 0.57
N PHE A 30 -5.51 -17.68 0.38
CA PHE A 30 -5.16 -16.61 1.31
C PHE A 30 -6.33 -15.63 1.43
N LEU A 31 -6.31 -14.86 2.52
CA LEU A 31 -7.31 -13.84 2.78
C LEU A 31 -6.87 -12.52 2.18
N ALA A 32 -7.76 -11.88 1.43
CA ALA A 32 -7.57 -10.57 0.83
C ALA A 32 -8.66 -9.62 1.35
N ILE A 33 -8.34 -8.33 1.35
CA ILE A 33 -9.33 -7.28 1.60
C ILE A 33 -10.05 -7.02 0.29
N ASN A 34 -11.37 -6.94 0.34
CA ASN A 34 -12.19 -6.74 -0.83
C ASN A 34 -12.06 -5.31 -1.39
N GLU A 35 -12.35 -5.15 -2.67
CA GLU A 35 -12.37 -3.81 -3.29
C GLU A 35 -13.47 -2.93 -2.68
N GLY A 36 -13.23 -1.62 -2.67
CA GLY A 36 -14.17 -0.63 -2.13
C GLY A 36 -14.16 -0.49 -0.60
N VAL A 37 -13.29 -1.21 0.12
CA VAL A 37 -13.06 -1.01 1.56
C VAL A 37 -12.31 0.30 1.77
N LYS A 38 -12.88 1.19 2.59
CA LYS A 38 -12.31 2.52 2.89
C LYS A 38 -11.46 2.48 4.14
N PHE A 39 -10.25 3.06 4.06
CA PHE A 39 -9.34 3.20 5.19
C PHE A 39 -9.23 4.66 5.60
N LYS A 40 -9.09 4.90 6.91
CA LYS A 40 -8.78 6.22 7.47
C LYS A 40 -7.45 6.12 8.21
N THR A 41 -6.53 7.02 7.89
CA THR A 41 -5.22 7.14 8.55
C THR A 41 -4.99 8.57 8.99
N PHE A 42 -4.13 8.74 9.99
CA PHE A 42 -3.74 10.05 10.52
C PHE A 42 -2.22 10.13 10.51
N ILE A 43 -1.71 11.30 10.14
CA ILE A 43 -0.29 11.57 10.12
C ILE A 43 -0.08 12.84 10.93
N ALA A 44 0.68 12.73 12.02
CA ALA A 44 0.97 13.81 12.94
C ALA A 44 2.47 14.07 12.99
N PHE A 45 2.84 15.34 13.02
CA PHE A 45 4.22 15.80 13.10
C PHE A 45 4.35 16.85 14.19
N ASP A 46 5.50 16.87 14.85
CA ASP A 46 5.88 18.00 15.69
C ASP A 46 6.15 19.22 14.80
N LYS A 47 5.63 20.38 15.21
CA LYS A 47 5.79 21.66 14.52
C LYS A 47 7.26 22.07 14.47
N GLU A 48 8.04 21.81 15.52
CA GLU A 48 9.43 22.25 15.61
C GLU A 48 10.32 21.53 14.59
N VAL A 49 10.13 20.21 14.44
CA VAL A 49 10.81 19.37 13.44
C VAL A 49 10.47 19.82 12.01
N LEU A 50 9.23 20.27 11.82
CA LEU A 50 8.72 20.74 10.54
C LEU A 50 9.33 22.09 10.13
N GLU A 51 9.53 23.00 11.08
CA GLU A 51 10.17 24.30 10.85
C GLU A 51 11.70 24.17 10.66
N GLU A 52 12.38 23.31 11.43
CA GLU A 52 13.81 23.03 11.26
C GLU A 52 14.12 22.53 9.84
N CYS A 53 13.27 21.65 9.33
CA CYS A 53 13.33 21.12 7.97
C CYS A 53 13.11 22.18 6.86
N LYS A 54 12.37 23.27 7.12
CA LYS A 54 12.16 24.35 6.12
C LYS A 54 13.41 25.18 5.85
N SER A 55 14.36 25.23 6.79
CA SER A 55 15.58 26.03 6.64
C SER A 55 16.53 25.45 5.58
N ASN A 56 16.47 24.14 5.32
CA ASN A 56 17.40 23.42 4.44
C ASN A 56 16.80 23.02 3.07
N LEU A 57 15.48 23.07 2.89
CA LEU A 57 14.82 22.74 1.63
C LEU A 57 13.89 23.88 1.18
N LYS A 58 14.08 24.34 -0.07
CA LYS A 58 13.22 25.35 -0.74
C LYS A 58 11.76 24.90 -0.92
N GLU A 59 11.42 23.67 -0.54
CA GLU A 59 10.07 23.11 -0.54
C GLU A 59 9.78 22.51 0.84
N SER A 60 8.61 22.79 1.42
CA SER A 60 8.23 22.29 2.75
C SER A 60 8.32 20.75 2.78
N VAL A 61 9.17 20.20 3.66
CA VAL A 61 9.39 18.75 3.81
C VAL A 61 8.07 17.98 3.99
N THR A 62 7.07 18.61 4.59
CA THR A 62 5.72 18.07 4.75
C THR A 62 5.02 17.81 3.42
N ILE A 63 5.16 18.73 2.45
CA ILE A 63 4.60 18.58 1.11
C ILE A 63 5.31 17.43 0.39
N THR A 64 6.63 17.35 0.51
CA THR A 64 7.42 16.26 -0.09
C THR A 64 7.04 14.92 0.51
N LEU A 65 6.87 14.84 1.82
CA LEU A 65 6.46 13.61 2.50
C LEU A 65 5.03 13.20 2.12
N LEU A 66 4.09 14.16 2.07
CA LEU A 66 2.73 13.90 1.61
C LEU A 66 2.71 13.41 0.16
N ARG A 67 3.50 14.02 -0.73
CA ARG A 67 3.65 13.56 -2.12
C ARG A 67 4.23 12.15 -2.19
N ALA A 68 5.25 11.85 -1.40
CA ALA A 68 5.85 10.52 -1.33
C ALA A 68 4.86 9.47 -0.82
N LEU A 69 4.06 9.81 0.19
CA LEU A 69 3.00 8.96 0.71
C LEU A 69 1.93 8.68 -0.35
N ILE A 70 1.41 9.71 -1.02
CA ILE A 70 0.44 9.57 -2.10
C ILE A 70 0.99 8.70 -3.24
N LEU A 71 2.26 8.92 -3.61
CA LEU A 71 2.92 8.11 -4.64
C LEU A 71 3.04 6.64 -4.22
N SER A 72 3.41 6.40 -2.95
CA SER A 72 3.52 5.05 -2.40
C SER A 72 2.16 4.34 -2.37
N MET A 73 1.06 5.05 -2.07
CA MET A 73 -0.29 4.48 -2.08
C MET A 73 -0.67 4.00 -3.48
N LYS A 74 -0.42 4.81 -4.51
CA LYS A 74 -0.63 4.44 -5.93
C LYS A 74 0.27 3.31 -6.42
N SER A 75 1.44 3.16 -5.80
CA SER A 75 2.37 2.06 -6.09
C SER A 75 1.96 0.76 -5.39
N GLY A 76 0.94 0.84 -4.52
CA GLY A 76 0.40 -0.25 -3.74
C GLY A 76 1.04 -0.38 -2.35
N TRP A 77 0.21 -0.63 -1.35
CA TRP A 77 0.62 -0.94 0.02
C TRP A 77 0.31 -2.39 0.38
N GLY A 78 1.14 -2.98 1.24
CA GLY A 78 1.00 -4.36 1.69
C GLY A 78 1.81 -5.35 0.84
N ARG A 79 1.24 -6.53 0.54
CA ARG A 79 1.96 -7.63 -0.11
C ARG A 79 1.50 -7.78 -1.56
N ARG A 80 2.42 -8.24 -2.43
CA ARG A 80 2.15 -8.59 -3.84
C ARG A 80 1.66 -7.41 -4.70
N THR A 81 2.14 -6.21 -4.41
CA THR A 81 1.81 -4.98 -5.15
C THR A 81 2.19 -5.05 -6.62
N SER A 82 3.31 -5.72 -6.94
CA SER A 82 3.72 -6.02 -8.32
C SER A 82 2.74 -6.90 -9.12
N ARG A 83 1.75 -7.51 -8.46
CA ARG A 83 0.69 -8.33 -9.07
C ARG A 83 -0.67 -7.64 -9.06
N GLY A 84 -0.72 -6.34 -8.74
CA GLY A 84 -1.96 -5.55 -8.73
C GLY A 84 -2.73 -5.56 -7.39
N TYR A 85 -2.17 -6.14 -6.33
CA TYR A 85 -2.79 -6.09 -5.00
C TYR A 85 -2.43 -4.82 -4.24
N GLY A 86 -3.35 -4.35 -3.39
CA GLY A 86 -3.05 -3.29 -2.43
C GLY A 86 -2.97 -1.90 -3.02
N ASP A 87 -3.48 -1.69 -4.24
CA ASP A 87 -3.69 -0.36 -4.80
C ASP A 87 -4.73 0.40 -3.95
N LEU A 88 -4.44 1.67 -3.69
CA LEU A 88 -5.22 2.53 -2.80
C LEU A 88 -5.49 3.86 -3.49
N GLU A 89 -6.77 4.21 -3.56
CA GLU A 89 -7.21 5.52 -4.03
C GLU A 89 -7.37 6.49 -2.85
N LEU A 90 -6.82 7.70 -3.01
CA LEU A 90 -6.95 8.77 -2.03
C LEU A 90 -8.32 9.45 -2.20
N LEU A 91 -9.20 9.27 -1.24
CA LEU A 91 -10.55 9.85 -1.28
C LEU A 91 -10.61 11.27 -0.70
N GLU A 92 -10.01 11.48 0.47
CA GLU A 92 -10.10 12.75 1.19
C GLU A 92 -8.85 12.98 2.03
N VAL A 93 -8.35 14.23 2.04
CA VAL A 93 -7.26 14.67 2.91
C VAL A 93 -7.72 15.89 3.67
N ASN A 94 -7.78 15.76 4.99
CA ASN A 94 -8.06 16.87 5.89
C ASN A 94 -6.80 17.23 6.67
N GLN A 95 -6.38 18.48 6.55
CA GLN A 95 -5.29 19.03 7.33
C GLN A 95 -5.85 19.83 8.50
N THR A 96 -5.61 19.37 9.71
CA THR A 96 -5.90 20.12 10.94
C THR A 96 -4.59 20.61 11.53
N CYS A 97 -4.39 21.93 11.55
CA CYS A 97 -3.31 22.55 12.31
C CYS A 97 -3.91 23.05 13.64
N PRO A 98 -3.32 22.69 14.79
CA PRO A 98 -3.65 23.34 16.06
C PRO A 98 -3.26 24.82 16.07
#